data_AF-A0A9X8VF92-F1
#
_entry.id   AF-A0A9X8VF92-F1
#
_cell.length_a   1.000
_cell.length_b   1.000
_cell.length_c   1.000
_cell.angle_alpha   90.00
_cell.angle_beta   90.00
_cell.angle_gamma   90.00
#
_symmetry.space_group_name_H-M   'P 1'
#
loop_
_entity.id
_entity.type
_entity.pdbx_description
1 polymer ?
#
loop_
_entity_poly.entity_id
_entity_poly.type
_entity_poly.pdbx_seq_one_letter_code
_entity_poly.pdbx_strand_id
1 'polypeptide(L)' 'SERLSIMVGEVDAGTAEGIHGLAEEHEDIRVHVVSREQAYRWVEEGAIDNAASVIALQWLALHHESLRKEWAN' A
#
# COMPACT_ATOMS: atom_id res chain seq x y z
N SER A 1 0.85 -18.52 -17.46
CA SER A 1 0.48 -17.10 -17.46
C SER A 1 0.24 -16.72 -16.02
N GLU A 2 0.85 -15.65 -15.55
CA GLU A 2 0.65 -15.10 -14.21
C GLU A 2 -0.30 -13.90 -14.30
N ARG A 3 -1.19 -13.73 -13.31
CA ARG A 3 -2.13 -12.61 -13.25
C ARG A 3 -2.24 -12.14 -11.81
N LEU A 4 -2.18 -10.83 -11.63
CA LEU A 4 -2.34 -10.16 -10.34
C LEU A 4 -3.52 -9.20 -10.41
N SER A 5 -4.38 -9.22 -9.38
CA SER A 5 -5.51 -8.31 -9.22
C SER A 5 -5.19 -7.36 -8.06
N ILE A 6 -5.32 -6.06 -8.29
CA ILE A 6 -5.08 -5.03 -7.26
C ILE A 6 -6.43 -4.59 -6.70
N MET A 7 -6.52 -4.54 -5.37
CA MET A 7 -7.68 -4.05 -4.63
C MET A 7 -7.24 -2.94 -3.69
N VAL A 8 -8.16 -2.03 -3.34
CA VAL A 8 -7.93 -0.99 -2.33
C VAL A 8 -8.85 -1.27 -1.14
N GLY A 9 -8.29 -1.24 0.06
CA GLY A 9 -9.03 -1.44 1.31
C GLY A 9 -8.97 -0.18 2.17
N GLU A 10 -10.11 0.22 2.73
CA GLU A 10 -10.16 1.22 3.79
C GLU A 10 -9.64 0.59 5.09
N VAL A 11 -8.71 1.28 5.77
CA VAL A 11 -8.02 0.76 6.96
C VAL A 11 -7.85 1.84 8.00
N ASP A 12 -7.81 1.44 9.29
CA ASP A 12 -7.31 2.28 10.37
C ASP A 12 -5.81 2.03 10.56
N ALA A 13 -4.99 2.92 9.98
CA ALA A 13 -3.54 2.83 10.05
C ALA A 13 -2.99 3.03 11.48
N GLY A 14 -3.77 3.58 12.42
CA GLY A 14 -3.38 3.73 13.82
C GLY A 14 -3.22 2.40 14.56
N THR A 15 -3.84 1.33 14.04
CA THR A 15 -3.75 -0.02 14.61
C THR A 15 -2.64 -0.88 13.99
N ALA A 16 -1.95 -0.36 12.98
CA ALA A 16 -0.97 -1.12 12.21
C ALA A 16 0.42 -1.01 12.88
N GLU A 17 0.78 -1.99 13.70
CA GLU A 17 2.06 -2.04 14.41
C GLU A 17 2.65 -3.45 14.49
N GLY A 18 3.99 -3.54 14.51
CA GLY A 18 4.71 -4.77 14.83
C GLY A 18 5.37 -5.49 13.65
N ILE A 19 5.86 -6.69 13.95
CA ILE A 19 6.35 -7.68 12.99
C ILE A 19 5.24 -8.73 12.88
N HIS A 20 4.80 -8.99 11.65
CA HIS A 20 3.77 -9.97 11.35
C HIS A 20 4.38 -11.05 10.44
N GLY A 21 3.87 -12.26 10.60
CA GLY A 21 4.36 -13.43 9.90
C GLY A 21 3.96 -14.65 10.69
N LEU A 22 3.29 -15.60 10.05
CA LEU A 22 3.08 -16.91 10.67
C LEU A 22 4.40 -17.67 10.57
N ALA A 23 4.82 -18.30 11.68
CA ALA A 23 6.05 -19.08 11.72
C ALA A 23 6.09 -20.19 10.64
N GLU A 24 4.93 -20.65 10.19
CA GLU A 24 4.77 -21.68 9.16
C GLU A 24 4.93 -21.12 7.72
N GLU A 25 4.72 -19.82 7.52
CA GLU A 25 4.78 -19.16 6.20
C GLU A 25 6.21 -18.72 5.82
N HIS A 26 7.15 -18.76 6.77
CA HIS A 26 8.53 -18.28 6.57
C HIS A 26 8.62 -16.83 6.07
N GLU A 27 7.58 -16.03 6.32
CA GLU A 27 7.54 -14.61 5.98
C GLU A 27 7.86 -13.78 7.22
N ASP A 28 8.88 -12.93 7.14
CA ASP A 28 9.22 -11.93 8.15
C ASP A 28 8.77 -10.56 7.62
N ILE A 29 7.54 -10.16 7.94
CA ILE A 29 6.93 -8.93 7.42
C ILE A 29 6.96 -7.86 8.49
N ARG A 30 7.56 -6.71 8.14
CA ARG A 30 7.54 -5.52 8.96
C ARG A 30 6.61 -4.47 8.36
N VAL A 31 5.68 -3.96 9.16
CA VAL A 31 4.77 -2.90 8.73
C VAL A 31 5.44 -1.54 8.82
N HIS A 32 5.25 -0.73 7.77
CA HIS A 32 5.65 0.67 7.73
C HIS A 32 4.43 1.54 7.42
N VAL A 33 4.00 2.32 8.41
CA VAL A 33 2.95 3.34 8.22
C VAL A 33 3.61 4.65 7.78
N VAL A 34 3.26 5.13 6.61
CA VAL A 34 3.75 6.40 6.05
C VAL A 34 2.59 7.18 5.42
N SER A 35 2.77 8.48 5.22
CA SER A 35 1.79 9.27 4.46
C SER A 35 1.73 8.81 3.00
N ARG A 36 0.57 9.01 2.37
CA ARG A 36 0.37 8.73 0.94
C ARG A 36 1.38 9.48 0.08
N GLU A 37 1.67 10.73 0.43
CA GLU A 37 2.67 11.58 -0.25
C GLU A 37 4.06 10.95 -0.18
N GLN A 38 4.47 10.47 0.99
CA GLN A 38 5.77 9.84 1.19
C GLN A 38 5.87 8.52 0.41
N ALA A 39 4.83 7.69 0.44
CA ALA A 39 4.80 6.44 -0.30
C ALA A 39 4.96 6.68 -1.81
N TYR A 40 4.26 7.69 -2.35
CA TYR A 40 4.37 8.06 -3.75
C TYR A 40 5.76 8.63 -4.10
N ARG A 41 6.33 9.47 -3.23
CA ARG A 41 7.72 9.95 -3.40
C ARG A 41 8.73 8.80 -3.44
N TRP A 42 8.57 7.76 -2.62
CA TRP A 42 9.44 6.59 -2.65
C TRP A 42 9.32 5.79 -3.95
N VAL A 43 8.18 5.83 -4.63
CA VAL A 43 8.05 5.29 -6.00
C VAL A 43 8.86 6.14 -6.98
N GLU A 44 8.75 7.47 -6.92
CA GLU A 44 9.50 8.38 -7.80
C GLU A 44 11.02 8.29 -7.59
N GLU A 45 11.46 8.05 -6.36
CA GLU A 45 12.87 7.87 -5.99
C GLU A 45 13.40 6.44 -6.26
N GLY A 46 12.53 5.50 -6.63
CA GLY A 46 12.88 4.09 -6.84
C GLY A 46 13.13 3.28 -5.56
N ALA A 47 12.79 3.82 -4.38
CA ALA A 47 12.83 3.08 -3.12
C ALA A 47 11.70 2.04 -3.01
N ILE A 48 10.58 2.25 -3.72
CA ILE A 48 9.55 1.24 -3.99
C ILE A 48 9.53 1.01 -5.50
N ASP A 49 10.03 -0.15 -5.95
CA ASP A 49 10.21 -0.46 -7.37
C ASP A 49 9.53 -1.77 -7.82
N ASN A 50 8.91 -2.52 -6.92
CA ASN A 50 8.15 -3.71 -7.29
C ASN A 50 6.85 -3.35 -8.03
N ALA A 51 6.55 -4.07 -9.11
CA ALA A 51 5.49 -3.72 -10.05
C ALA A 51 4.11 -3.56 -9.38
N ALA A 52 3.72 -4.46 -8.47
CA ALA A 52 2.42 -4.40 -7.81
C ALA A 52 2.26 -3.13 -6.96
N SER A 53 3.28 -2.78 -6.18
CA SER A 53 3.26 -1.59 -5.32
C SER A 53 3.31 -0.30 -6.14
N VAL A 54 4.15 -0.26 -7.18
CA VAL A 54 4.23 0.91 -8.09
C VAL A 54 2.88 1.17 -8.75
N ILE A 55 2.24 0.15 -9.32
CA ILE A 55 0.93 0.29 -9.97
C ILE A 55 -0.14 0.75 -8.96
N ALA A 56 -0.20 0.14 -7.77
CA ALA A 56 -1.17 0.50 -6.75
C ALA A 56 -0.99 1.95 -6.25
N LEU A 57 0.24 2.38 -5.98
CA LEU A 57 0.54 3.72 -5.48
C LEU A 57 0.35 4.81 -6.56
N GLN A 58 0.67 4.51 -7.82
CA GLN A 58 0.35 5.41 -8.94
C GLN A 58 -1.16 5.55 -9.13
N TRP A 59 -1.91 4.45 -9.06
CA TRP A 59 -3.38 4.51 -9.09
C TRP A 59 -3.92 5.37 -7.95
N LEU A 60 -3.42 5.17 -6.72
CA LEU A 60 -3.86 5.95 -5.57
C LEU A 60 -3.52 7.44 -5.73
N ALA A 61 -2.34 7.78 -6.25
CA ALA A 61 -1.98 9.18 -6.53
C ALA A 61 -3.00 9.87 -7.44
N LEU A 62 -3.50 9.17 -8.46
CA LEU A 62 -4.50 9.68 -9.41
C LEU A 62 -5.92 9.75 -8.84
N HIS A 63 -6.30 8.87 -7.92
CA HIS A 63 -7.71 8.69 -7.51
C HIS A 63 -8.02 9.04 -6.05
N HIS A 64 -7.01 9.34 -5.22
CA HIS A 64 -7.20 9.49 -3.77
C HIS A 64 -8.26 10.54 -3.38
N GLU A 65 -8.38 11.67 -4.09
CA GLU A 65 -9.39 12.67 -3.77
C GLU A 65 -10.82 12.16 -3.98
N SER A 66 -11.05 11.46 -5.08
CA SER A 66 -12.35 10.84 -5.38
C SER A 66 -12.66 9.72 -4.40
N LEU A 67 -11.67 8.86 -4.12
CA LEU A 67 -11.81 7.76 -3.17
C LEU A 67 -12.14 8.26 -1.76
N ARG A 68 -11.45 9.32 -1.30
CA ARG A 68 -11.72 9.94 0.00
C ARG A 68 -13.13 10.53 0.09
N LYS A 69 -13.65 11.10 -0.99
CA LYS A 69 -15.02 11.60 -1.04
C LYS A 69 -16.04 10.45 -1.02
N GLU A 70 -15.72 9.34 -1.68
CA GLU A 70 -16.58 8.15 -1.72
C GLU A 70 -16.73 7.50 -0.34
N TRP A 71 -15.62 7.31 0.39
CA TRP A 71 -15.62 6.71 1.73
C TRP A 71 -16.07 7.64 2.87
N ALA A 72 -16.11 8.95 2.62
CA ALA A 72 -16.63 9.90 3.61
C ALA A 72 -18.17 9.95 3.67
N ASN A 73 -18.89 9.20 2.82
CA ASN A 73 -20.35 9.16 2.74
C ASN A 73 -20.96 7.99 3.51
#